data_AF-A0A161PEI8-F1
#
_entry.id   AF-A0A161PEI8-F1
#
_cell.length_a   1.000
_cell.length_b   1.000
_cell.length_c   1.000
_cell.angle_alpha   90.00
_cell.angle_beta   90.00
_cell.angle_gamma   90.00
#
_symmetry.space_group_name_H-M   'P 1'
#
loop_
_entity.id
_entity.type
_entity.pdbx_description
1 polymer ?
#
loop_
_entity_poly.entity_id
_entity_poly.type
_entity_poly.pdbx_seq_one_letter_code
_entity_poly.pdbx_strand_id
1 'polypeptide(L)'
;MSQAMKYLIPVIIILAIIGLSYQLIFNTWSFIQSILLIVIIAAVIFFLYRLYVSKQYGVPIIPKSQGPTRKQLKKAKRTSTVKPSQPPRRFVSKGTNTVKKGPVPLRKSTTPTKKREHNFTVIEGNKNKHKRKNRA
;
A
#
# COMPACT_ATOMS: atom_id res chain seq x y z
N MET A 1 48.66 3.11 -2.04
CA MET A 1 48.47 4.51 -1.60
C MET A 1 49.84 5.12 -1.34
N SER A 2 50.25 6.13 -2.11
CA SER A 2 51.49 6.85 -1.88
C SER A 2 51.50 7.47 -0.48
N GLN A 3 52.64 7.48 0.21
CA GLN A 3 52.71 8.04 1.57
C GLN A 3 52.25 9.50 1.64
N ALA A 4 52.43 10.26 0.55
CA ALA A 4 51.89 11.60 0.39
C ALA A 4 50.35 11.65 0.61
N MET A 5 49.59 10.74 0.01
CA MET A 5 48.12 10.73 0.15
C MET A 5 47.66 10.49 1.58
N LYS A 6 48.42 9.75 2.39
CA LYS A 6 48.07 9.47 3.80
C LYS A 6 48.05 10.73 4.66
N TYR A 7 48.93 11.69 4.38
CA TYR A 7 49.02 12.95 5.12
C TYR A 7 48.26 14.08 4.43
N LEU A 8 48.14 14.05 3.11
CA LEU A 8 47.51 15.11 2.33
C LEU A 8 45.97 15.09 2.50
N ILE A 9 45.34 13.92 2.55
CA ILE A 9 43.90 13.77 2.78
C ILE A 9 43.45 14.43 4.11
N PRO A 10 44.03 14.12 5.28
CA PRO A 10 43.59 14.75 6.53
C PRO A 10 43.86 16.25 6.55
N VAL A 11 44.94 16.73 5.93
CA VAL A 11 45.22 18.17 5.82
C VAL A 11 44.14 18.88 5.01
N ILE A 12 43.72 18.32 3.86
CA ILE A 12 42.62 18.87 3.07
C ILE A 12 41.32 18.86 3.87
N ILE A 13 41.02 17.79 4.61
CA ILE A 13 39.80 17.70 5.42
C ILE A 13 39.78 18.80 6.49
N ILE A 14 40.88 19.00 7.21
CA ILE A 14 40.99 20.05 8.24
C ILE A 14 40.81 21.43 7.60
N LEU A 15 41.46 21.67 6.47
CA LEU A 15 41.35 22.95 5.75
C LEU A 15 39.93 23.19 5.23
N ALA A 16 39.25 22.14 4.75
CA ALA A 16 37.86 22.22 4.32
C ALA A 16 36.92 22.56 5.49
N ILE A 17 37.12 21.97 6.67
CA ILE A 17 36.32 22.27 7.87
C ILE A 17 36.51 23.73 8.29
N ILE A 18 37.75 24.23 8.30
CA ILE A 18 38.04 25.62 8.65
C ILE A 18 37.41 26.57 7.62
N GLY A 19 37.58 26.28 6.32
CA GLY A 19 37.02 27.09 5.25
C GLY A 19 35.49 27.15 5.30
N LEU A 20 34.83 26.00 5.53
CA LEU A 20 33.38 25.93 5.72
C LEU A 20 32.93 26.67 6.97
N SER A 21 33.66 26.55 8.09
CA SER A 21 33.33 27.25 9.34
C SER A 21 33.45 28.76 9.17
N TYR A 22 34.49 29.22 8.48
CA TYR A 22 34.67 30.63 8.14
C TYR A 22 33.53 31.14 7.25
N GLN A 23 33.18 30.39 6.19
CA GLN A 23 32.07 30.74 5.32
C GLN A 23 30.74 30.77 6.10
N LEU A 24 30.54 29.88 7.07
CA LEU A 24 29.35 29.84 7.90
C LEU A 24 29.23 31.07 8.82
N ILE A 25 30.33 31.61 9.35
CA ILE A 25 30.31 32.77 10.25
C ILE A 25 30.23 34.09 9.47
N PHE A 26 31.05 34.24 8.44
CA PHE A 26 31.20 35.51 7.72
C PHE A 26 30.27 35.65 6.51
N ASN A 27 29.74 34.55 5.96
CA ASN A 27 28.84 34.57 4.81
C ASN A 27 27.78 33.46 4.86
N THR A 28 27.08 33.38 6.00
CA THR A 28 26.04 32.37 6.25
C THR A 28 24.94 32.41 5.20
N TRP A 29 24.58 33.62 4.73
CA TRP A 29 23.48 33.82 3.80
C TRP A 29 23.72 33.12 2.46
N SER A 30 24.91 33.30 1.87
CA SER A 30 25.28 32.64 0.62
C SER A 30 25.38 31.12 0.79
N PHE A 31 25.86 30.64 1.94
CA PHE A 31 25.93 29.22 2.25
C PHE A 31 24.54 28.56 2.32
N ILE A 32 23.59 29.20 3.00
CA ILE A 32 22.20 28.73 3.11
C ILE A 32 21.53 28.72 1.73
N GLN A 33 21.72 29.78 0.93
CA GLN A 33 21.20 29.84 -0.44
C GLN A 33 21.74 28.70 -1.31
N SER A 34 23.03 28.36 -1.16
CA SER A 34 23.67 27.27 -1.89
C SER A 34 23.05 25.92 -1.53
N ILE A 35 22.84 25.65 -0.23
CA ILE A 35 22.17 24.44 0.25
C ILE A 35 20.73 24.39 -0.27
N LEU A 36 20.00 25.49 -0.18
CA LEU A 36 18.61 25.58 -0.64
C LEU A 36 18.53 25.29 -2.15
N LEU A 37 19.45 25.83 -2.94
CA LEU A 37 19.53 25.58 -4.38
C LEU A 37 19.78 24.10 -4.68
N ILE A 38 20.70 23.44 -3.96
CA ILE A 38 20.92 21.99 -4.09
C ILE A 38 19.64 21.20 -3.78
N VAL A 39 18.95 21.55 -2.69
CA VAL A 39 17.68 20.91 -2.29
C VAL A 39 16.61 21.10 -3.36
N ILE A 40 16.48 22.32 -3.91
CA ILE A 40 15.53 22.62 -4.98
C ILE A 40 15.83 21.79 -6.23
N ILE A 41 17.09 21.72 -6.66
CA ILE A 41 17.49 20.92 -7.83
C ILE A 41 17.18 19.44 -7.59
N ALA A 42 17.55 18.91 -6.42
CA ALA A 42 17.26 17.52 -6.06
C ALA A 42 15.75 17.24 -6.05
N ALA A 43 14.94 18.17 -5.52
CA ALA A 43 13.48 18.07 -5.51
C ALA A 43 12.89 18.08 -6.93
N VAL A 44 13.41 18.94 -7.82
CA VAL A 44 13.00 18.99 -9.23
C VAL A 44 13.33 17.68 -9.95
N ILE A 45 14.55 17.17 -9.80
CA ILE A 45 14.97 15.89 -10.38
C ILE A 45 14.09 14.74 -9.86
N PHE A 46 13.88 14.68 -8.53
CA PHE A 46 13.02 13.68 -7.91
C PHE A 46 11.58 13.76 -8.42
N PHE A 47 11.05 14.97 -8.56
CA PHE A 47 9.69 15.20 -9.06
C PHE A 47 9.54 14.76 -10.51
N LEU A 48 10.50 15.09 -11.38
CA LEU A 48 10.51 14.66 -12.77
C LEU A 48 10.61 13.14 -12.90
N TYR A 49 11.52 12.51 -12.13
CA TYR A 49 11.64 11.07 -12.06
C TYR A 49 10.32 10.41 -11.61
N ARG A 50 9.73 10.91 -10.52
CA ARG A 50 8.44 10.45 -10.00
C ARG A 50 7.33 10.58 -11.04
N LEU A 51 7.29 11.70 -11.77
CA LEU A 51 6.29 11.98 -12.80
C LEU A 51 6.44 11.00 -13.97
N TYR A 52 7.67 10.77 -14.44
CA TYR A 52 7.97 9.81 -15.50
C TYR A 52 7.54 8.39 -15.12
N VAL A 53 7.92 7.91 -13.93
CA VAL A 53 7.54 6.58 -13.43
C VAL A 53 6.02 6.46 -13.25
N SER A 54 5.34 7.51 -12.79
CA SER A 54 3.88 7.48 -12.62
C SER A 54 3.14 7.29 -13.96
N LYS A 55 3.66 7.88 -15.05
CA LYS A 55 3.10 7.71 -16.40
C LYS A 55 3.32 6.31 -16.96
N GLN A 56 4.47 5.69 -16.69
CA GLN A 56 4.82 4.39 -17.28
C GLN A 56 4.30 3.18 -16.47
N TYR A 57 4.26 3.29 -15.14
CA TYR A 57 3.92 2.18 -14.25
C TYR A 57 2.58 2.36 -13.51
N GLY A 58 1.84 3.45 -13.76
CA GLY A 58 0.54 3.70 -13.14
C GLY A 58 0.60 3.94 -11.62
N VAL A 59 1.79 4.24 -11.08
CA VAL A 59 1.99 4.48 -9.65
C VAL A 59 1.34 5.81 -9.28
N PRO A 60 0.39 5.85 -8.33
CA PRO A 60 -0.29 7.09 -7.97
C PRO A 60 0.71 8.08 -7.34
N ILE A 61 0.69 9.32 -7.83
CA ILE A 61 1.57 10.41 -7.37
C ILE A 61 1.43 10.61 -5.87
N ILE A 62 0.18 10.58 -5.38
CA ILE A 62 -0.17 10.65 -3.96
C ILE A 62 -0.47 9.22 -3.49
N PRO A 63 0.20 8.71 -2.44
CA PRO A 63 -0.14 7.42 -1.86
C PRO A 63 -1.58 7.50 -1.37
N LYS A 64 -2.50 6.81 -2.06
CA LYS A 64 -3.85 6.65 -1.55
C LYS A 64 -3.72 5.88 -0.25
N SER A 65 -4.15 6.48 0.85
CA SER A 65 -4.28 5.80 2.14
C SER A 65 -4.95 4.45 1.88
N GLN A 66 -4.29 3.35 2.26
CA GLN A 66 -4.77 1.98 2.10
C GLN A 66 -6.00 1.67 2.98
N GLY A 67 -6.72 2.70 3.41
CA GLY A 67 -7.96 2.58 4.14
C GLY A 67 -9.13 2.26 3.20
N PRO A 68 -10.14 1.53 3.69
CA PRO A 68 -11.35 1.30 2.94
C PRO A 68 -12.00 2.65 2.58
N THR A 69 -12.29 2.83 1.30
CA THR A 69 -12.97 4.04 0.80
C THR A 69 -14.29 4.21 1.56
N ARG A 70 -14.77 5.44 1.81
CA ARG A 70 -16.08 5.69 2.45
C ARG A 70 -17.24 4.88 1.83
N LYS A 71 -17.17 4.60 0.53
CA LYS A 71 -18.12 3.73 -0.20
C LYS A 71 -18.03 2.26 0.25
N GLN A 72 -16.83 1.74 0.49
CA GLN A 72 -16.60 0.38 1.02
C GLN A 72 -17.09 0.28 2.47
N LEU A 73 -16.83 1.29 3.31
CA LEU A 73 -17.35 1.35 4.68
C LEU A 73 -18.89 1.38 4.70
N LYS A 74 -19.52 2.16 3.81
CA LYS A 74 -21.00 2.22 3.70
C LYS A 74 -21.61 0.90 3.23
N LYS A 75 -20.91 0.17 2.34
CA LYS A 75 -21.33 -1.19 1.93
C LYS A 75 -21.16 -2.19 3.07
N ALA A 76 -20.01 -2.19 3.74
CA ALA A 76 -19.73 -3.07 4.88
C ALA A 76 -20.78 -2.90 6.01
N LYS A 77 -21.15 -1.66 6.34
CA LYS A 77 -22.21 -1.36 7.33
C LYS A 77 -23.59 -1.88 6.93
N ARG A 78 -23.90 -1.94 5.63
CA ARG A 78 -25.18 -2.48 5.12
C ARG A 78 -25.20 -4.00 5.12
N THR A 79 -24.05 -4.64 4.88
CA THR A 79 -23.91 -6.10 4.87
C THR A 79 -23.67 -6.69 6.26
N SER A 80 -23.14 -5.92 7.23
CA SER A 80 -22.90 -6.39 8.60
C SER A 80 -24.18 -6.58 9.43
N THR A 81 -25.29 -5.96 9.03
CA THR A 81 -26.60 -6.12 9.68
C THR A 81 -27.31 -7.41 9.25
N VAL A 82 -26.84 -8.05 8.17
CA VAL A 82 -27.31 -9.39 7.79
C VAL A 82 -26.52 -10.38 8.63
N LYS A 83 -27.10 -10.80 9.76
CA LYS A 83 -26.57 -11.94 10.53
C LYS A 83 -26.30 -13.09 9.56
N PRO A 84 -25.06 -13.63 9.46
CA PRO A 84 -24.91 -14.92 8.81
C PRO A 84 -25.71 -15.92 9.63
N SER A 85 -26.76 -16.48 9.04
CA SER A 85 -27.51 -17.62 9.61
C SER A 85 -26.68 -18.92 9.57
N GLN A 86 -25.37 -18.82 9.72
CA GLN A 86 -24.46 -19.95 9.77
C GLN A 86 -23.52 -19.77 10.96
N PRO A 87 -23.40 -20.78 11.85
CA PRO A 87 -22.41 -20.73 12.92
C PRO A 87 -21.02 -20.61 12.29
N PRO A 88 -20.08 -19.89 12.92
CA PRO A 88 -18.73 -19.80 12.43
C PRO A 88 -18.17 -21.22 12.35
N ARG A 89 -17.89 -21.69 11.12
CA ARG A 89 -17.00 -22.84 10.94
C ARG A 89 -15.67 -22.39 11.50
N ARG A 90 -15.39 -22.78 12.75
CA ARG A 90 -14.09 -22.64 13.37
C ARG A 90 -13.09 -23.20 12.37
N PHE A 91 -12.20 -22.35 11.87
CA PHE A 91 -11.01 -22.81 11.20
C PHE A 91 -10.24 -23.63 12.23
N VAL A 92 -10.35 -24.95 12.11
CA VAL A 92 -9.52 -25.88 12.83
C VAL A 92 -8.11 -25.66 12.29
N SER A 93 -7.28 -24.95 13.05
CA SER A 93 -5.84 -25.03 12.87
C SER A 93 -5.47 -26.50 12.95
N LYS A 94 -4.83 -27.04 11.90
CA LYS A 94 -4.20 -28.36 11.90
C LYS A 94 -3.16 -28.40 13.02
N GLY A 95 -3.61 -28.77 14.22
CA GLY A 95 -2.79 -29.35 15.26
C GLY A 95 -2.71 -30.85 14.98
N THR A 96 -1.50 -31.33 14.79
CA THR A 96 -1.16 -32.72 14.57
C THR A 96 -1.59 -33.59 15.76
N ASN A 97 -2.21 -34.73 15.42
CA ASN A 97 -2.16 -36.01 16.13
C ASN A 97 -2.45 -36.00 17.65
N THR A 98 -3.60 -36.57 18.03
CA THR A 98 -3.62 -37.80 18.86
C THR A 98 -5.04 -38.36 18.91
N VAL A 99 -5.14 -39.60 18.47
CA VAL A 99 -6.31 -40.49 18.54
C VAL A 99 -6.56 -40.88 19.99
N LYS A 100 -7.82 -40.91 20.45
CA LYS A 100 -8.34 -41.97 21.33
C LYS A 100 -9.88 -41.99 21.39
N LYS A 101 -10.38 -43.22 21.41
CA LYS A 101 -11.74 -43.73 21.13
C LYS A 101 -12.75 -43.47 22.25
N GLY A 102 -14.04 -43.41 21.91
CA GLY A 102 -15.18 -43.56 22.83
C GLY A 102 -16.52 -43.79 22.06
N PRO A 103 -17.50 -44.53 22.60
CA PRO A 103 -18.40 -45.38 21.81
C PRO A 103 -19.75 -44.75 21.36
N VAL A 104 -20.27 -45.33 20.28
CA VAL A 104 -21.62 -45.29 19.63
C VAL A 104 -22.76 -45.35 20.68
N PRO A 105 -23.97 -44.72 20.54
CA PRO A 105 -24.99 -45.25 19.63
C PRO A 105 -26.13 -44.38 19.00
N LEU A 106 -26.61 -44.93 17.87
CA LEU A 106 -28.00 -45.10 17.41
C LEU A 106 -28.85 -43.94 16.78
N ARG A 107 -29.07 -44.13 15.46
CA ARG A 107 -30.37 -44.28 14.73
C ARG A 107 -31.23 -43.07 14.30
N LYS A 108 -31.43 -43.07 12.96
CA LYS A 108 -32.66 -42.88 12.15
C LYS A 108 -33.31 -41.50 12.02
N SER A 109 -33.34 -40.99 10.78
CA SER A 109 -34.53 -40.47 10.07
C SER A 109 -34.09 -39.91 8.68
N THR A 110 -34.20 -40.66 7.58
CA THR A 110 -35.23 -40.55 6.51
C THR A 110 -35.46 -39.14 5.93
N THR A 111 -34.76 -38.81 4.82
CA THR A 111 -35.13 -38.11 3.54
C THR A 111 -36.12 -36.92 3.51
N PRO A 112 -36.19 -36.07 2.44
CA PRO A 112 -35.36 -36.00 1.22
C PRO A 112 -34.81 -34.59 0.89
N THR A 113 -33.78 -34.60 0.06
CA THR A 113 -33.17 -33.46 -0.65
C THR A 113 -34.17 -32.73 -1.56
N LYS A 114 -34.58 -31.51 -1.21
CA LYS A 114 -35.21 -30.58 -2.16
C LYS A 114 -34.11 -29.74 -2.80
N LYS A 115 -33.57 -30.21 -3.93
CA LYS A 115 -32.67 -29.44 -4.80
C LYS A 115 -33.43 -28.17 -5.21
N ARG A 116 -33.01 -27.00 -4.71
CA ARG A 116 -33.45 -25.72 -5.24
C ARG A 116 -32.71 -25.52 -6.56
N GLU A 117 -33.42 -25.62 -7.66
CA GLU A 117 -32.93 -25.17 -8.96
C GLU A 117 -32.56 -23.69 -8.86
N HIS A 118 -31.26 -23.41 -8.97
CA HIS A 118 -30.75 -22.05 -8.99
C HIS A 118 -30.97 -21.49 -10.40
N ASN A 119 -32.08 -20.77 -10.58
CA ASN A 119 -32.30 -19.98 -11.79
C ASN A 119 -31.27 -18.85 -11.83
N PHE A 120 -30.22 -19.03 -12.64
CA PHE A 120 -29.29 -17.98 -12.99
C PHE A 120 -30.04 -16.93 -13.81
N THR A 121 -30.51 -15.88 -13.15
CA THR A 121 -30.85 -14.65 -13.87
C THR A 121 -29.54 -13.92 -14.14
N VAL A 122 -29.26 -13.75 -15.44
CA VAL A 122 -28.14 -12.92 -15.88
C VAL A 122 -28.44 -11.50 -15.42
N ILE A 123 -27.63 -10.99 -14.50
CA ILE A 123 -27.64 -9.57 -14.15
C ILE A 123 -27.08 -8.84 -15.36
N GLU A 124 -27.98 -8.45 -16.27
CA GLU A 124 -27.65 -7.64 -17.42
C GLU A 124 -27.16 -6.28 -16.89
N GLY A 125 -25.83 -6.12 -16.87
CA GLY A 125 -25.19 -4.92 -16.39
C GLY A 125 -25.58 -3.74 -17.29
N ASN A 126 -26.12 -2.68 -16.68
CA ASN A 126 -26.53 -1.43 -17.31
C ASN A 126 -25.33 -0.62 -17.85
N LYS A 127 -24.60 -1.16 -18.83
CA LYS A 127 -23.40 -0.55 -19.43
C LYS A 127 -23.71 0.64 -20.36
N ASN A 128 -24.98 0.87 -20.71
CA ASN A 128 -25.35 1.86 -21.73
C ASN A 128 -25.72 3.26 -21.20
N LYS A 129 -25.85 3.46 -19.88
CA LYS A 129 -26.23 4.79 -19.34
C LYS A 129 -25.16 5.87 -19.51
N HIS A 130 -23.88 5.51 -19.59
CA HIS A 130 -22.80 6.51 -19.73
C HIS A 130 -22.59 7.00 -21.18
N LYS A 131 -23.00 6.24 -22.20
CA LYS A 131 -22.82 6.68 -23.60
C LYS A 131 -23.86 7.71 -24.08
N ARG A 132 -25.02 7.83 -23.42
CA ARG A 132 -26.10 8.73 -23.86
C ARG A 132 -26.01 10.17 -23.34
N LYS A 133 -25.16 10.46 -22.34
CA LYS A 133 -25.07 11.82 -21.76
C LYS A 133 -24.25 12.81 -22.58
N ASN A 134 -23.42 12.32 -23.53
CA ASN A 134 -22.53 13.17 -24.34
C ASN A 134 -23.01 13.31 -25.80
N ARG A 135 -24.31 13.13 -26.07
CA ARG A 135 -24.91 13.24 -27.41
C ARG A 135 -26.23 14.02 -27.42
N ALA A 136 -26.45 14.89 -26.44
CA ALA A 136 -27.56 15.85 -26.41
C ALA A 136 -26.98 17.25 -26.45
#